data_AF-A0A520B9R1-F1
#
_entry.id   AF-A0A520B9R1-F1
#
_cell.length_a   1.000
_cell.length_b   1.000
_cell.length_c   1.000
_cell.angle_alpha   90.00
_cell.angle_beta   90.00
_cell.angle_gamma   90.00
#
_symmetry.space_group_name_H-M   'P 1'
#
loop_
_entity.id
_entity.type
_entity.pdbx_description
1 polymer ?
#
loop_
_entity_poly.entity_id
_entity_poly.type
_entity_poly.pdbx_seq_one_letter_code
_entity_poly.pdbx_strand_id
1 'polypeptide(L)'
;LHAGDRYHFWFPAYVPELARCSPGILLSMDTMRLAAAEGYRVFDFGFGGEGYKKYFCNAEETVREAVVLRPGVGSALSDAAVGLLGQRGQALRTSVRRRWAAIEACEVTPINRFKGAVAAAQAAAGKFAPAPARG
;
A
#
# COMPACT_ATOMS: atom_id res chain seq x y z
N LEU A 1 10.75 -11.88 -5.76
CA LEU A 1 10.76 -11.95 -4.28
C LEU A 1 9.93 -13.16 -3.88
N HIS A 2 10.27 -13.92 -2.85
CA HIS A 2 9.47 -15.07 -2.43
C HIS A 2 9.39 -15.17 -0.90
N ALA A 3 8.36 -15.87 -0.41
CA ALA A 3 8.21 -16.23 0.99
C ALA A 3 7.55 -17.61 1.09
N GLY A 4 8.20 -18.58 1.73
CA GLY A 4 7.74 -19.98 1.71
C GLY A 4 7.65 -20.52 0.28
N ASP A 5 6.52 -21.11 -0.08
CA ASP A 5 6.20 -21.63 -1.41
C ASP A 5 5.52 -20.59 -2.33
N ARG A 6 5.51 -19.32 -1.93
CA ARG A 6 4.90 -18.22 -2.70
C ARG A 6 5.96 -17.39 -3.41
N TYR A 7 5.76 -17.20 -4.71
CA TYR A 7 6.50 -16.26 -5.54
C TYR A 7 5.72 -14.96 -5.72
N HIS A 8 6.33 -13.81 -5.41
CA HIS A 8 5.70 -12.49 -5.51
C HIS A 8 6.17 -11.73 -6.75
N PHE A 9 5.20 -11.39 -7.62
CA PHE A 9 5.41 -10.71 -8.90
C PHE A 9 5.32 -9.19 -8.76
N TRP A 10 6.30 -8.58 -8.10
CA TRP A 10 6.22 -7.20 -7.61
C TRP A 10 6.35 -6.13 -8.70
N PHE A 11 7.42 -6.15 -9.49
CA PHE A 11 7.73 -5.06 -10.44
C PHE A 11 7.98 -5.60 -11.85
N PRO A 12 6.98 -6.20 -12.51
CA PRO A 12 7.12 -6.55 -13.92
C PRO A 12 7.23 -5.29 -14.77
N ALA A 13 8.19 -5.28 -15.69
CA ALA A 13 8.40 -4.18 -16.61
C ALA A 13 8.51 -4.72 -18.03
N TYR A 14 8.04 -3.92 -19.00
CA TYR A 14 8.19 -4.18 -20.42
C TYR A 14 8.31 -2.86 -21.18
N VAL A 15 8.80 -2.94 -22.41
CA VAL A 15 8.91 -1.80 -23.32
C VAL A 15 7.52 -1.41 -23.83
N PRO A 16 6.96 -0.24 -23.46
CA PRO A 16 5.57 0.12 -23.75
C PRO A 16 5.19 0.08 -25.23
N GLU A 17 6.12 0.41 -26.12
CA GLU A 17 5.96 0.41 -27.58
C GLU A 17 5.58 -0.98 -28.12
N LEU A 18 5.92 -2.04 -27.37
CA LEU A 18 5.63 -3.43 -27.70
C LEU A 18 4.37 -3.96 -27.02
N ALA A 19 3.56 -3.12 -26.37
CA ALA A 19 2.36 -3.56 -25.65
C ALA A 19 1.41 -4.43 -26.50
N ARG A 20 1.30 -4.16 -27.81
CA ARG A 20 0.49 -4.95 -28.76
C ARG A 20 0.91 -6.42 -28.87
N CYS A 21 2.18 -6.70 -28.58
CA CYS A 21 2.75 -8.06 -28.59
C CYS A 21 2.50 -8.80 -27.27
N SER A 22 1.72 -8.21 -26.35
CA SER A 22 1.41 -8.75 -25.03
C SER A 22 2.62 -9.20 -24.21
N PRO A 23 3.73 -8.44 -24.17
CA PRO A 23 4.96 -8.86 -23.48
C PRO A 23 4.73 -9.14 -21.99
N GLY A 24 3.83 -8.41 -21.33
CA GLY A 24 3.48 -8.65 -19.93
C GLY A 24 2.78 -10.00 -19.68
N ILE A 25 1.95 -10.47 -20.63
CA ILE A 25 1.28 -11.78 -20.56
C ILE A 25 2.32 -12.88 -20.70
N LEU A 26 3.18 -12.79 -21.72
CA LEU A 26 4.25 -13.75 -21.97
C LEU A 26 5.22 -13.83 -20.79
N LEU A 27 5.66 -12.67 -20.29
CA LEU A 27 6.52 -12.59 -19.10
C LEU A 27 5.88 -13.27 -17.88
N SER A 28 4.58 -13.04 -17.66
CA SER A 28 3.86 -13.68 -16.55
C SER A 28 3.85 -15.20 -16.70
N MET A 29 3.49 -15.72 -17.87
CA MET A 29 3.47 -17.16 -18.15
C MET A 29 4.84 -17.82 -17.98
N ASP A 30 5.89 -17.22 -18.55
CA ASP A 30 7.24 -17.76 -18.44
C ASP A 30 7.74 -17.73 -16.99
N THR A 31 7.48 -16.65 -16.27
CA THR A 31 7.85 -16.55 -14.85
C THR A 31 7.11 -17.60 -14.02
N MET A 32 5.81 -17.80 -14.26
CA MET A 32 5.02 -18.85 -13.59
C MET A 32 5.59 -20.24 -13.87
N ARG A 33 5.95 -20.55 -15.12
CA ARG A 33 6.55 -21.83 -15.50
C ARG A 33 7.88 -22.07 -14.82
N LEU A 34 8.76 -21.07 -14.81
CA LEU A 34 10.07 -21.15 -14.17
C LEU A 34 9.94 -21.29 -12.65
N ALA A 35 9.09 -20.47 -12.02
CA ALA A 35 8.84 -20.54 -10.58
C ALA A 35 8.24 -21.90 -10.16
N ALA A 36 7.33 -22.47 -10.96
CA ALA A 36 6.78 -23.79 -10.69
C ALA A 36 7.86 -24.89 -10.74
N ALA A 37 8.80 -24.81 -11.68
CA ALA A 37 9.92 -25.74 -11.76
C ALA A 37 10.88 -25.62 -10.55
N GLU A 38 10.93 -24.45 -9.91
CA GLU A 38 11.66 -24.20 -8.67
C GLU A 38 10.90 -24.64 -7.40
N GLY A 39 9.66 -25.15 -7.55
CA GLY A 39 8.86 -25.68 -6.45
C GLY A 39 7.89 -24.67 -5.82
N TYR A 40 7.78 -23.44 -6.35
CA TYR A 40 6.76 -22.51 -5.88
C TYR A 40 5.36 -22.97 -6.29
N ARG A 41 4.41 -22.83 -5.37
CA ARG A 41 3.03 -23.28 -5.53
C ARG A 41 2.04 -22.15 -5.72
N VAL A 42 2.37 -20.95 -5.24
CA VAL A 42 1.52 -19.77 -5.37
C VAL A 42 2.26 -18.69 -6.12
N PHE A 43 1.65 -18.20 -7.20
CA PHE A 43 2.11 -17.04 -7.93
C PHE A 43 1.25 -15.84 -7.57
N ASP A 44 1.82 -14.92 -6.80
CA ASP A 44 1.13 -13.79 -6.20
C ASP A 44 1.34 -12.52 -7.03
N PHE A 45 0.25 -12.05 -7.65
CA PHE A 45 0.19 -10.82 -8.44
C PHE A 45 0.10 -9.54 -7.59
N GLY A 46 0.10 -9.67 -6.26
CA GLY A 46 -0.06 -8.60 -5.32
C GLY A 46 -1.44 -7.95 -5.37
N PHE A 47 -1.61 -6.93 -4.55
CA PHE A 47 -2.83 -6.13 -4.51
C PHE A 47 -3.05 -5.41 -5.85
N GLY A 48 -4.27 -5.44 -6.39
CA GLY A 48 -4.63 -4.55 -7.50
C GLY A 48 -5.85 -4.92 -8.33
N GLY A 49 -6.34 -3.92 -9.06
CA GLY A 49 -7.50 -3.92 -9.96
C GLY A 49 -7.12 -3.79 -11.44
N GLU A 50 -5.93 -4.27 -11.81
CA GLU A 50 -5.51 -4.34 -13.21
C GLU A 50 -6.21 -5.49 -13.93
N GLY A 51 -6.92 -5.16 -15.01
CA GLY A 51 -7.80 -6.10 -15.70
C GLY A 51 -7.12 -7.33 -16.32
N TYR A 52 -5.80 -7.36 -16.46
CA TYR A 52 -5.08 -8.52 -17.02
C TYR A 52 -4.98 -9.68 -16.02
N LYS A 53 -5.00 -9.41 -14.70
CA LYS A 53 -4.84 -10.41 -13.65
C LYS A 53 -5.93 -11.50 -13.72
N LYS A 54 -7.11 -11.16 -14.24
CA LYS A 54 -8.25 -12.08 -14.42
C LYS A 54 -7.94 -13.32 -15.29
N TYR A 55 -6.91 -13.26 -16.13
CA TYR A 55 -6.52 -14.40 -16.97
C TYR A 55 -5.63 -15.41 -16.23
N PHE A 56 -5.13 -15.05 -15.04
CA PHE A 56 -4.16 -15.86 -14.30
C PHE A 56 -4.61 -16.19 -12.87
N CYS A 57 -5.27 -15.25 -12.20
CA CYS A 57 -5.71 -15.43 -10.82
C CYS A 57 -6.92 -16.36 -10.75
N ASN A 58 -6.80 -17.41 -9.95
CA ASN A 58 -7.88 -18.36 -9.63
C ASN A 58 -8.30 -18.32 -8.15
N ALA A 59 -7.65 -17.45 -7.36
CA ALA A 59 -7.94 -17.22 -5.96
C ALA A 59 -7.65 -15.75 -5.63
N GLU A 60 -8.34 -15.24 -4.63
CA GLU A 60 -8.14 -13.90 -4.09
C GLU A 60 -7.93 -14.00 -2.58
N GLU A 61 -7.04 -13.16 -2.05
CA GLU A 61 -6.78 -13.08 -0.62
C GLU A 61 -7.03 -11.65 -0.14
N THR A 62 -7.72 -11.56 0.99
CA THR A 62 -7.95 -10.27 1.63
C THR A 62 -6.67 -9.82 2.36
N VAL A 63 -6.04 -8.77 1.85
CA VAL A 63 -4.93 -8.12 2.52
C VAL A 63 -5.45 -6.97 3.38
N ARG A 64 -4.86 -6.80 4.56
CA ARG A 64 -5.15 -5.68 5.47
C ARG A 64 -3.87 -4.88 5.68
N GLU A 65 -3.97 -3.56 5.55
CA GLU A 65 -2.92 -2.67 6.00
C GLU A 65 -3.05 -2.52 7.52
N ALA A 66 -2.00 -2.87 8.26
CA ALA A 66 -1.93 -2.71 9.70
C ALA A 66 -0.65 -1.95 10.07
N VAL A 67 -0.75 -1.16 11.13
CA VAL A 67 0.39 -0.41 11.67
C VAL A 67 0.64 -0.92 13.08
N VAL A 68 1.83 -1.48 13.30
CA VAL A 68 2.29 -1.84 14.65
C VAL A 68 3.11 -0.68 15.20
N LEU A 69 2.67 -0.14 16.34
CA LEU A 69 3.40 0.91 17.05
C LEU A 69 4.31 0.28 18.08
N ARG A 70 5.51 0.82 18.23
CA ARG A 70 6.34 0.52 19.40
C ARG A 70 5.56 0.97 20.64
N PRO A 71 5.37 0.10 21.65
CA PRO A 71 4.67 0.48 22.87
C PRO A 71 5.34 1.68 23.56
N GLY A 72 4.54 2.65 23.98
CA GLY A 72 4.99 3.82 24.72
C GLY A 72 3.87 4.84 24.96
N VAL A 73 4.17 5.89 25.72
CA VAL A 73 3.17 6.92 26.07
C VAL A 73 2.56 7.56 24.82
N GLY A 74 3.39 7.84 23.80
CA GLY A 74 2.91 8.39 22.53
C GLY A 74 2.00 7.46 21.74
N SER A 75 2.25 6.13 21.75
CA SER A 75 1.38 5.17 21.05
C SER A 75 0.04 5.03 21.79
N ALA A 76 0.05 4.96 23.13
CA ALA A 76 -1.15 4.90 23.95
C ALA A 76 -2.05 6.12 23.75
N LEU A 77 -1.46 7.32 23.71
CA LEU A 77 -2.21 8.56 23.41
C LEU A 77 -2.78 8.55 21.99
N SER A 78 -2.00 8.09 21.00
CA SER A 78 -2.49 7.96 19.63
C SER A 78 -3.64 6.96 19.52
N ASP A 79 -3.57 5.83 20.22
CA ASP A 79 -4.60 4.80 20.19
C ASP A 79 -5.87 5.28 20.90
N ALA A 80 -5.75 5.96 22.04
CA ALA A 80 -6.88 6.58 22.73
C ALA A 80 -7.57 7.65 21.86
N ALA A 81 -6.80 8.52 21.21
CA ALA A 81 -7.33 9.54 20.31
C ALA A 81 -8.03 8.93 19.08
N VAL A 82 -7.47 7.85 18.51
CA VAL A 82 -8.12 7.09 17.44
C VAL A 82 -9.41 6.43 17.94
N GLY A 83 -9.41 5.86 19.14
CA GLY A 83 -10.57 5.22 19.75
C GLY A 83 -11.76 6.18 19.91
N LEU A 84 -11.50 7.41 20.36
CA LEU A 84 -12.53 8.47 20.49
C LEU A 84 -13.19 8.84 19.15
N LEU A 85 -12.44 8.75 18.05
CA LEU A 85 -12.89 9.12 16.71
C LEU A 85 -13.36 7.90 15.88
N GLY A 86 -13.33 6.70 16.45
CA GLY A 86 -13.75 5.46 15.80
C GLY A 86 -13.08 5.24 14.43
N GLN A 87 -13.87 4.82 13.42
CA GLN A 87 -13.37 4.56 12.07
C GLN A 87 -12.76 5.81 11.40
N ARG A 88 -13.26 7.02 11.72
CA ARG A 88 -12.70 8.27 11.21
C ARG A 88 -11.30 8.53 11.78
N GLY A 89 -11.09 8.22 13.06
CA GLY A 89 -9.78 8.29 13.71
C GLY A 89 -8.77 7.35 13.05
N GLN A 90 -9.18 6.12 12.76
CA GLN A 90 -8.35 5.14 12.07
C GLN A 90 -7.97 5.62 10.66
N ALA A 91 -8.96 6.08 9.87
CA ALA A 91 -8.73 6.59 8.52
C ALA A 91 -7.80 7.82 8.51
N LEU A 92 -7.99 8.75 9.45
CA LEU A 92 -7.14 9.93 9.61
C LEU A 92 -5.71 9.52 9.97
N ARG A 93 -5.53 8.63 10.95
CA ARG A 93 -4.20 8.13 11.35
C ARG A 93 -3.48 7.48 10.16
N THR A 94 -4.15 6.61 9.41
CA THR A 94 -3.58 5.98 8.22
C THR A 94 -3.23 7.01 7.15
N SER A 95 -4.06 8.03 6.93
CA SER A 95 -3.77 9.10 5.97
C SER A 95 -2.55 9.95 6.37
N VAL A 96 -2.40 10.31 7.64
CA VAL A 96 -1.26 11.09 8.14
C VAL A 96 0.02 10.26 8.05
N ARG A 97 -0.03 8.98 8.45
CA ARG A 97 1.12 8.08 8.39
C ARG A 97 1.62 7.83 6.97
N ARG A 98 0.73 7.59 6.00
CA ARG A 98 1.14 7.39 4.60
C ARG A 98 1.93 8.59 4.06
N ARG A 99 1.50 9.80 4.40
CA ARG A 99 2.23 11.03 4.04
C ARG A 99 3.54 11.17 4.81
N TRP A 100 3.54 10.90 6.12
CA TRP A 100 4.75 10.92 6.92
C TRP A 100 5.80 9.94 6.41
N ALA A 101 5.42 8.70 6.05
CA ALA A 101 6.35 7.70 5.52
C ALA A 101 7.04 8.18 4.23
N ALA A 102 6.30 8.84 3.33
CA ALA A 102 6.88 9.45 2.14
C ALA A 102 7.83 10.62 2.48
N ILE A 103 7.46 11.47 3.43
CA ILE A 103 8.30 12.58 3.90
C ILE A 103 9.57 12.05 4.55
N GLU A 104 9.47 11.09 5.47
CA GLU A 104 10.62 10.51 6.18
C GLU A 104 11.61 9.84 5.22
N ALA A 105 11.09 9.16 4.18
CA ALA A 105 11.90 8.52 3.16
C ALA A 105 12.64 9.54 2.26
N CYS A 106 12.05 10.70 2.01
CA CYS A 106 12.60 11.71 1.09
C CYS A 106 13.33 12.87 1.78
N GLU A 107 13.06 13.11 3.07
CA GLU A 107 13.61 14.24 3.83
C GLU A 107 14.67 13.78 4.84
N VAL A 108 15.86 14.33 4.69
CA VAL A 108 17.03 14.02 5.52
C VAL A 108 17.14 14.91 6.76
N THR A 109 16.42 16.04 6.80
CA THR A 109 16.52 16.99 7.93
C THR A 109 15.32 16.92 8.90
N PRO A 110 15.56 17.05 10.22
CA PRO A 110 14.49 17.03 11.22
C PRO A 110 13.44 18.14 11.04
N ILE A 111 13.86 19.32 10.58
CA ILE A 111 12.98 20.47 10.37
C ILE A 111 12.02 20.23 9.21
N ASN A 112 12.50 19.67 8.10
CA ASN A 112 11.63 19.36 6.96
C ASN A 112 10.66 18.23 7.27
N ARG A 113 11.10 17.22 8.05
CA ARG A 113 10.21 16.19 8.59
C ARG A 113 9.10 16.83 9.42
N PHE A 114 9.42 17.69 10.39
CA PHE A 114 8.42 18.35 11.23
C PHE A 114 7.42 19.19 10.41
N LYS A 115 7.90 20.02 9.48
CA LYS A 115 7.04 20.80 8.58
C LYS A 115 6.13 19.89 7.75
N GLY A 116 6.67 18.77 7.26
CA GLY A 116 5.91 17.75 6.54
C GLY A 116 4.83 17.09 7.39
N ALA A 117 5.09 16.77 8.67
CA ALA A 117 4.08 16.24 9.59
C ALA A 117 2.90 17.21 9.75
N VAL A 118 3.20 18.49 9.99
CA VAL A 118 2.16 19.52 10.18
C VAL A 118 1.30 19.66 8.92
N ALA A 119 1.92 19.75 7.75
CA ALA A 119 1.21 19.82 6.47
C ALA A 119 0.36 18.55 6.22
N ALA A 120 0.89 17.36 6.55
CA ALA A 120 0.18 16.10 6.41
C ALA A 120 -1.07 16.02 7.29
N ALA A 121 -0.98 16.49 8.54
CA ALA A 121 -2.10 16.56 9.49
C ALA A 121 -3.19 17.53 9.02
N GLN A 122 -2.80 18.73 8.58
CA GLN A 122 -3.74 19.73 8.04
C GLN A 122 -4.47 19.21 6.79
N ALA A 123 -3.74 18.62 5.85
CA ALA A 123 -4.31 18.05 4.62
C ALA A 123 -5.14 16.78 4.86
N ALA A 124 -5.03 16.16 6.03
CA ALA A 124 -5.87 15.04 6.43
C ALA A 124 -7.15 15.56 7.12
N ALA A 125 -7.03 16.52 8.04
CA ALA A 125 -8.17 17.17 8.69
C ALA A 125 -9.13 17.80 7.68
N GLY A 126 -8.63 18.46 6.64
CA GLY A 126 -9.46 19.05 5.58
C GLY A 126 -10.28 18.04 4.77
N LYS A 127 -9.85 16.77 4.69
CA LYS A 127 -10.61 15.70 4.01
C LYS A 127 -11.75 15.13 4.84
N PHE A 128 -11.72 15.35 6.16
CA PHE A 128 -12.72 14.85 7.10
C PHE A 128 -13.55 15.98 7.74
N ALA A 129 -13.37 17.23 7.29
CA ALA A 129 -14.21 18.36 7.69
C ALA A 129 -15.65 18.10 7.23
N PRO A 130 -16.66 18.39 8.06
CA PRO A 130 -18.06 18.25 7.65
C PRO A 130 -18.34 19.14 6.44
N ALA A 131 -19.11 18.62 5.46
CA ALA A 131 -19.55 19.42 4.33
C ALA A 131 -20.34 20.65 4.83
N PRO A 132 -20.17 21.83 4.22
CA PRO A 132 -20.95 23.00 4.61
C PRO A 132 -22.44 22.70 4.47
N ALA A 133 -23.23 23.08 5.47
CA ALA A 133 -24.68 22.95 5.43
C ALA A 133 -25.21 23.71 4.21
N ARG A 134 -25.89 23.01 3.30
CA ARG A 134 -26.63 23.65 2.21
C ARG A 134 -27.83 24.35 2.84
N GLY A 135 -27.80 25.68 2.85
CA GLY A 135 -28.96 26.52 3.13
C GLY A 135 -29.90 26.58 1.94
#